data_AF-A0A965LII1-F1
#
_entry.id   AF-A0A965LII1-F1
#
_cell.length_a   1.000
_cell.length_b   1.000
_cell.length_c   1.000
_cell.angle_alpha   90.00
_cell.angle_beta   90.00
_cell.angle_gamma   90.00
#
_symmetry.space_group_name_H-M   'P 1'
#
loop_
_entity.id
_entity.type
_entity.pdbx_description
1 polymer ?
#
loop_
_entity_poly.entity_id
_entity_poly.type
_entity_poly.pdbx_seq_one_letter_code
_entity_poly.pdbx_strand_id
1 'polypeptide(L)'
;MTNIQNLLLGALKNSGHAVAILDRELKIRWEGGLPRAMIGAPVSILWQGAKVARREMGKVMECLVAGMGCQTEVESQRGGGRWRIDFIPLRDPAGELQGFAAVRQMVNSATENFSEGVAEIYELLFEIGGFEDLVPLAR
;
A
#
# COMPACT_ATOMS: atom_id res chain seq x y z
N MET A 1 -7.68 0.76 19.71
CA MET A 1 -7.17 0.28 18.40
C MET A 1 -8.00 0.80 17.20
N THR A 2 -8.68 1.97 17.23
CA THR A 2 -9.97 1.99 16.48
C THR A 2 -10.56 3.29 15.89
N ASN A 3 -9.96 4.48 15.96
CA ASN A 3 -10.60 5.65 15.29
C ASN A 3 -10.01 5.99 13.91
N ILE A 4 -8.70 6.22 13.82
CA ILE A 4 -8.08 6.64 12.55
C ILE A 4 -8.06 5.52 11.51
N GLN A 5 -7.72 4.29 11.90
CA GLN A 5 -7.73 3.14 10.98
C GLN A 5 -9.15 2.82 10.47
N ASN A 6 -10.16 2.92 11.33
CA ASN A 6 -11.56 2.72 10.91
C ASN A 6 -12.07 3.88 10.03
N LEU A 7 -11.60 5.11 10.27
CA LEU A 7 -11.86 6.25 9.39
C LEU A 7 -11.21 6.05 8.02
N LEU A 8 -9.96 5.57 7.96
CA LEU A 8 -9.29 5.22 6.70
C LEU A 8 -10.00 4.08 5.97
N LEU A 9 -10.32 2.98 6.66
CA LEU A 9 -11.10 1.88 6.09
C LEU A 9 -12.46 2.35 5.60
N GLY A 10 -13.13 3.23 6.36
CA GLY A 10 -14.38 3.86 5.98
C GLY A 10 -14.27 4.75 4.74
N ALA A 11 -13.21 5.54 4.63
CA ALA A 11 -12.94 6.40 3.47
C ALA A 11 -12.52 5.60 2.22
N LEU A 12 -11.85 4.47 2.41
CA LEU A 12 -11.49 3.54 1.34
C LEU A 12 -12.68 2.70 0.87
N LYS A 13 -13.65 2.45 1.76
CA LYS A 13 -14.86 1.68 1.45
C LYS A 13 -15.68 2.41 0.38
N ASN A 14 -15.81 1.79 -0.79
CA ASN A 14 -16.52 2.28 -1.99
C ASN A 14 -15.79 3.36 -2.81
N SER A 15 -14.56 3.75 -2.47
CA SER A 15 -13.81 4.74 -3.26
C SER A 15 -13.11 4.13 -4.48
N GLY A 16 -13.08 2.79 -4.59
CA GLY A 16 -12.32 2.06 -5.62
C GLY A 16 -10.81 2.01 -5.34
N HIS A 17 -10.36 2.62 -4.24
CA HIS A 17 -8.98 2.61 -3.78
C HIS A 17 -8.71 1.42 -2.87
N ALA A 18 -7.46 0.96 -2.86
CA ALA A 18 -6.98 -0.01 -1.88
C ALA A 18 -5.64 0.45 -1.33
N VAL A 19 -5.35 0.10 -0.09
CA VAL A 19 -4.09 0.43 0.58
C VAL A 19 -3.55 -0.83 1.25
N ALA A 20 -2.24 -1.02 1.18
CA ALA A 20 -1.53 -2.03 1.96
C ALA A 20 -0.31 -1.40 2.63
N ILE A 21 0.01 -1.83 3.84
CA ILE A 21 1.25 -1.47 4.54
C ILE A 21 2.19 -2.65 4.45
N LEU A 22 3.39 -2.39 3.97
CA LEU A 22 4.45 -3.36 3.78
C LEU A 22 5.51 -3.14 4.86
N ASP A 23 6.05 -4.22 5.42
CA ASP A 23 7.26 -4.15 6.25
C ASP A 23 8.53 -4.00 5.38
N ARG A 24 9.70 -3.90 6.04
CA ARG A 24 11.02 -3.85 5.37
C ARG A 24 11.33 -5.10 4.54
N GLU A 25 10.67 -6.22 4.82
CA GLU A 25 10.78 -7.47 4.04
C GLU A 25 9.80 -7.50 2.86
N LEU A 26 9.08 -6.39 2.63
CA LEU A 26 8.07 -6.23 1.60
C LEU A 26 6.91 -7.22 1.75
N LYS A 27 6.55 -7.58 2.98
CA LYS A 27 5.36 -8.36 3.31
C LYS A 27 4.24 -7.47 3.79
N ILE A 28 3.02 -7.80 3.40
CA ILE A 28 1.82 -7.06 3.82
C ILE A 28 1.59 -7.28 5.33
N ARG A 29 1.58 -6.20 6.10
CA ARG A 29 1.28 -6.19 7.55
C ARG A 29 -0.13 -5.71 7.85
N TRP A 30 -0.68 -4.90 6.94
CA TRP A 30 -2.04 -4.36 7.04
C TRP A 30 -2.58 -4.09 5.65
N GLU A 31 -3.89 -4.17 5.48
CA GLU A 31 -4.55 -3.81 4.23
C GLU A 31 -5.96 -3.24 4.44
N GLY A 32 -6.44 -2.49 3.46
CA GLY A 32 -7.79 -1.95 3.38
C GLY A 32 -8.24 -1.80 1.93
N GLY A 33 -9.47 -2.21 1.62
CA GLY A 33 -10.03 -2.11 0.26
C GLY A 33 -9.48 -3.13 -0.75
N LEU A 34 -8.61 -4.05 -0.33
CA LEU A 34 -8.22 -5.21 -1.14
C LEU A 34 -9.36 -6.24 -1.23
N PRO A 35 -9.50 -6.95 -2.37
CA PRO A 35 -10.63 -7.85 -2.61
C PRO A 35 -10.56 -9.15 -1.78
N ARG A 36 -9.40 -9.47 -1.21
CA ARG A 36 -9.16 -10.64 -0.35
C ARG A 36 -8.08 -10.28 0.66
N ALA A 37 -8.15 -10.88 1.85
CA ALA A 37 -7.13 -10.79 2.88
C ALA A 37 -5.78 -11.34 2.40
N MET A 38 -4.72 -10.53 2.44
CA MET A 38 -3.36 -10.88 2.00
C MET A 38 -2.28 -10.59 3.06
N ILE A 39 -2.65 -10.48 4.34
CA ILE A 39 -1.68 -10.30 5.44
C ILE A 39 -0.63 -11.43 5.42
N GLY A 40 0.65 -11.05 5.51
CA GLY A 40 1.81 -11.93 5.44
C GLY A 40 2.26 -12.29 4.02
N ALA A 41 1.46 -11.97 2.99
CA ALA A 41 1.84 -12.22 1.61
C ALA A 41 2.94 -11.23 1.15
N PRO A 42 3.82 -11.64 0.22
CA PRO A 42 4.79 -10.74 -0.38
C PRO A 42 4.10 -9.68 -1.24
N VAL A 43 4.74 -8.51 -1.39
CA VAL A 43 4.26 -7.38 -2.21
C VAL A 43 3.90 -7.79 -3.64
N SER A 44 4.54 -8.83 -4.17
CA SER A 44 4.26 -9.40 -5.49
C SER A 44 2.79 -9.77 -5.72
N ILE A 45 2.04 -10.03 -4.64
CA ILE A 45 0.60 -10.34 -4.71
C ILE A 45 -0.24 -9.16 -5.22
N LEU A 46 0.24 -7.91 -5.09
CA LEU A 46 -0.49 -6.72 -5.55
C LEU A 46 -0.67 -6.69 -7.08
N TRP A 47 0.16 -7.45 -7.80
CA TRP A 47 0.08 -7.61 -9.26
C TRP A 47 -0.76 -8.82 -9.69
N GLN A 48 -1.30 -9.60 -8.74
CA GLN A 48 -2.13 -10.75 -9.08
C GLN A 48 -3.37 -10.30 -9.86
N GLY A 49 -3.55 -10.85 -11.06
CA GLY A 49 -4.67 -10.50 -11.94
C GLY A 49 -4.44 -9.25 -12.81
N ALA A 50 -3.24 -8.66 -12.77
CA ALA A 50 -2.84 -7.60 -13.69
C ALA A 50 -1.99 -8.14 -14.85
N LYS A 51 -2.05 -7.47 -16.01
CA LYS A 51 -1.10 -7.66 -17.12
C LYS A 51 0.08 -6.74 -16.85
N VAL A 52 1.11 -7.26 -16.22
CA VAL A 52 2.34 -6.50 -15.96
C VAL A 52 3.52 -7.18 -16.63
N ALA A 53 4.29 -6.39 -17.36
CA ALA A 53 5.56 -6.86 -17.91
C ALA A 53 6.53 -7.12 -16.74
N ARG A 54 7.17 -8.29 -16.72
CA ARG A 54 8.14 -8.68 -15.67
C ARG A 54 9.22 -7.62 -15.41
N ARG A 55 9.59 -6.86 -16.45
CA ARG A 55 10.53 -5.74 -16.37
C ARG A 55 10.04 -4.59 -15.51
N GLU A 56 8.77 -4.23 -15.60
CA GLU A 56 8.18 -3.14 -14.79
C GLU A 56 8.13 -3.54 -13.31
N MET A 57 7.78 -4.79 -13.04
CA MET A 57 7.87 -5.33 -11.68
C MET A 57 9.31 -5.32 -11.14
N GLY A 58 10.31 -5.65 -11.98
CA GLY A 58 11.72 -5.58 -11.62
C GLY A 58 12.15 -4.18 -11.17
N LYS A 59 11.78 -3.13 -11.93
CA LYS A 59 12.09 -1.74 -11.57
C LYS A 59 11.47 -1.33 -10.23
N VAL A 60 10.22 -1.72 -9.99
CA VAL A 60 9.56 -1.44 -8.71
C VAL A 60 10.32 -2.12 -7.57
N MET A 61 10.66 -3.41 -7.71
CA MET A 61 11.40 -4.12 -6.68
C MET A 61 12.77 -3.47 -6.41
N GLU A 62 13.48 -3.01 -7.44
CA GLU A 62 14.74 -2.26 -7.28
C GLU A 62 14.54 -0.96 -6.49
N CYS A 63 13.49 -0.18 -6.77
CA CYS A 63 13.16 1.02 -6.00
C CYS A 63 12.86 0.70 -4.53
N LEU A 64 12.05 -0.33 -4.28
CA LEU A 64 11.68 -0.73 -2.92
C LEU A 64 12.88 -1.23 -2.11
N VAL A 65 13.74 -2.04 -2.71
CA VAL A 65 14.98 -2.53 -2.06
C VAL A 65 15.94 -1.37 -1.75
N ALA A 66 15.96 -0.33 -2.59
CA ALA A 66 16.74 0.88 -2.35
C ALA A 66 16.11 1.82 -1.29
N GLY A 67 14.95 1.48 -0.72
CA GLY A 67 14.26 2.32 0.26
C GLY A 67 13.61 3.56 -0.34
N MET A 68 13.36 3.56 -1.66
CA MET A 68 12.82 4.70 -2.40
C MET A 68 11.34 4.51 -2.74
N GLY A 69 10.61 5.62 -2.78
CA GLY A 69 9.26 5.64 -3.34
C GLY A 69 9.27 5.47 -4.85
N CYS A 70 8.22 4.86 -5.39
CA CYS A 70 8.04 4.71 -6.83
C CYS A 70 6.56 4.48 -7.15
N GLN A 71 6.21 4.54 -8.43
CA GLN A 71 4.86 4.25 -8.89
C GLN A 71 4.89 3.30 -10.08
N THR A 72 3.81 2.54 -10.26
CA THR A 72 3.62 1.68 -11.42
C THR A 72 2.17 1.69 -11.88
N GLU A 73 1.95 1.69 -13.19
CA GLU A 73 0.63 1.51 -13.77
C GLU A 73 0.47 0.09 -14.29
N VAL A 74 -0.69 -0.49 -14.02
CA VAL A 74 -1.01 -1.88 -14.29
C VAL A 74 -2.37 -1.99 -14.94
N GLU A 75 -2.48 -2.78 -16.01
CA GLU A 75 -3.76 -3.02 -16.67
C GLU A 75 -4.41 -4.27 -16.09
N SER A 76 -5.70 -4.20 -15.75
CA SER A 76 -6.46 -5.36 -15.30
C SER A 76 -6.56 -6.41 -16.41
N GLN A 77 -6.32 -7.69 -16.08
CA GLN A 77 -6.53 -8.78 -17.03
C GLN A 77 -8.00 -8.96 -17.42
N ARG A 78 -8.93 -8.57 -16.54
CA ARG A 78 -10.38 -8.70 -16.74
C ARG A 78 -11.01 -7.31 -16.62
N GLY A 79 -11.36 -6.71 -17.76
CA GLY A 79 -12.17 -5.49 -17.80
C GLY A 79 -11.46 -4.21 -18.28
N GLY A 80 -10.21 -4.28 -18.76
CA GLY A 80 -9.55 -3.15 -19.45
C GLY A 80 -9.28 -1.89 -18.60
N GLY A 81 -9.63 -1.92 -17.31
CA GLY A 81 -9.32 -0.82 -16.38
C GLY A 81 -7.82 -0.76 -16.10
N ARG A 82 -7.26 0.45 -16.05
CA ARG A 82 -5.89 0.69 -15.60
C ARG A 82 -5.90 1.16 -14.15
N TRP A 83 -4.99 0.61 -13.37
CA TRP A 83 -4.75 0.99 -11.99
C TRP A 83 -3.33 1.52 -11.86
N ARG A 84 -3.15 2.51 -11.00
CA ARG A 84 -1.84 2.97 -10.55
C ARG A 84 -1.62 2.45 -9.13
N ILE A 85 -0.40 2.01 -8.84
CA ILE A 85 0.04 1.66 -7.50
C ILE A 85 1.19 2.60 -7.16
N ASP A 86 1.01 3.41 -6.13
CA ASP A 86 2.05 4.24 -5.54
C ASP A 86 2.65 3.52 -4.34
N PHE A 87 3.98 3.42 -4.31
CA PHE A 87 4.74 2.93 -3.19
C PHE A 87 5.43 4.11 -2.52
N ILE A 88 5.06 4.37 -1.28
CA ILE A 88 5.55 5.52 -0.51
C ILE A 88 6.34 4.97 0.68
N PRO A 89 7.63 5.34 0.83
CA PRO A 89 8.44 4.89 1.95
C PRO A 89 7.88 5.49 3.23
N LEU A 90 7.74 4.67 4.26
CA LEU A 90 7.33 5.12 5.59
C LEU A 90 8.55 5.15 6.48
N ARG A 91 8.86 6.30 7.07
CA ARG A 91 10.04 6.51 7.91
C ARG A 91 9.62 6.79 9.34
N ASP A 92 10.47 6.43 10.29
CA ASP A 92 10.32 6.86 11.67
C ASP A 92 10.83 8.32 11.85
N PRO A 93 10.64 8.94 13.02
CA PRO A 93 11.13 10.30 13.27
C PRO A 93 12.65 10.49 13.13
N ALA A 94 13.44 9.41 13.17
CA ALA A 94 14.87 9.44 12.93
C ALA A 94 15.21 9.40 11.41
N GLY A 95 14.21 9.20 10.56
CA GLY A 95 14.35 9.07 9.11
C GLY A 95 14.62 7.64 8.64
N GLU A 96 14.62 6.66 9.55
CA GLU A 96 14.90 5.27 9.23
C GLU A 96 13.68 4.60 8.59
N LEU A 97 13.89 3.91 7.46
CA LEU A 97 12.84 3.26 6.71
C LEU A 97 12.19 2.14 7.55
N GLN A 98 10.88 2.21 7.79
CA GLN A 98 10.12 1.19 8.49
C GLN A 98 9.39 0.23 7.54
N GLY A 99 9.14 0.66 6.31
CA GLY A 99 8.38 -0.08 5.33
C GLY A 99 7.80 0.82 4.25
N PHE A 100 6.68 0.43 3.67
CA PHE A 100 6.03 1.19 2.60
C PHE A 100 4.51 1.18 2.71
N ALA A 101 3.88 2.28 2.33
CA ALA A 101 2.47 2.27 1.95
C ALA A 101 2.37 1.98 0.45
N ALA A 102 1.57 0.99 0.08
CA ALA A 102 1.20 0.70 -1.30
C ALA A 102 -0.26 1.15 -1.51
N VAL A 103 -0.46 2.22 -2.27
CA VAL A 103 -1.78 2.81 -2.54
C VAL A 103 -2.17 2.49 -3.98
N ARG A 104 -3.22 1.70 -4.15
CA ARG A 104 -3.80 1.37 -5.46
C ARG A 104 -4.98 2.27 -5.75
N GLN A 105 -4.96 2.91 -6.92
CA GLN A 105 -6.02 3.80 -7.41
C GLN A 105 -6.37 3.44 -8.86
N MET A 106 -7.60 3.73 -9.31
CA MET A 106 -7.86 3.68 -10.76
C MET A 106 -7.23 4.90 -11.42
N VAL A 107 -6.60 4.74 -12.58
CA VAL A 107 -5.91 5.85 -13.28
C VAL A 107 -6.87 7.01 -13.57
N ASN A 108 -8.12 6.71 -13.93
CA ASN A 108 -9.14 7.72 -14.22
C ASN A 108 -9.73 8.40 -12.97
N SER A 109 -9.40 7.92 -11.78
CA SER A 109 -9.83 8.48 -10.49
C SER A 109 -8.65 8.83 -9.59
N ALA A 110 -7.42 8.80 -10.11
CA ALA A 110 -6.22 9.13 -9.37
C ALA A 110 -6.25 10.63 -9.07
N THR A 111 -6.50 10.98 -7.82
CA THR A 111 -6.38 12.35 -7.32
C THR A 111 -4.92 12.61 -6.98
N GLU A 112 -4.35 13.70 -7.50
CA GLU A 112 -2.90 13.96 -7.51
C GLU A 112 -2.21 13.90 -6.13
N ASN A 113 -2.93 14.00 -5.01
CA ASN A 113 -2.35 14.02 -3.66
C ASN A 113 -2.94 12.98 -2.69
N PHE A 114 -3.76 12.03 -3.17
CA PHE A 114 -4.40 11.07 -2.26
C PHE A 114 -3.40 10.09 -1.65
N SER A 115 -2.46 9.60 -2.45
CA SER A 115 -1.43 8.67 -1.99
C SER A 115 -0.54 9.32 -0.93
N GLU A 116 -0.17 10.59 -1.11
CA GLU A 116 0.60 11.39 -0.14
C GLU A 116 -0.16 11.57 1.18
N GLY A 117 -1.41 12.04 1.13
CA GLY A 117 -2.22 12.22 2.33
C GLY A 117 -2.51 10.91 3.09
N VAL A 118 -2.63 9.79 2.38
CA VAL A 118 -2.72 8.47 3.02
C VAL A 118 -1.41 8.13 3.73
N ALA A 119 -0.27 8.35 3.09
CA ALA A 119 1.04 8.09 3.70
C ALA A 119 1.30 8.95 4.94
N GLU A 120 0.97 10.25 4.90
CA GLU A 120 1.08 11.14 6.07
C GLU A 120 0.29 10.62 7.27
N ILE A 121 -0.93 10.10 7.04
CA ILE A 121 -1.73 9.51 8.13
C ILE A 121 -1.04 8.25 8.68
N TYR A 122 -0.37 7.45 7.84
CA TYR A 122 0.37 6.27 8.31
C TYR A 122 1.66 6.62 9.04
N GLU A 123 2.40 7.63 8.59
CA GLU A 123 3.56 8.14 9.33
C GLU A 123 3.12 8.66 10.71
N LEU A 124 2.03 9.42 10.78
CA LEU A 124 1.45 9.83 12.06
C LEU A 124 1.05 8.64 12.95
N LEU A 125 0.54 7.55 12.36
CA LEU A 125 0.27 6.31 13.10
C LEU A 125 1.55 5.64 13.64
N PHE A 126 2.68 5.72 12.92
CA PHE A 126 3.98 5.27 13.41
C PHE A 126 4.49 6.14 14.57
N GLU A 127 4.40 7.46 14.44
CA GLU A 127 4.84 8.41 15.47
C GLU A 127 4.11 8.23 16.80
N ILE A 128 2.81 7.92 16.76
CA ILE A 128 2.01 7.70 17.97
C ILE A 128 2.11 6.27 18.54
N GLY A 129 3.01 5.42 18.03
CA GLY A 129 3.19 4.04 18.49
C GLY A 129 2.07 3.07 18.08
N GLY A 130 1.26 3.42 17.07
CA GLY A 130 0.03 2.72 16.70
C GLY A 130 0.18 1.33 16.06
N PHE A 131 1.41 0.83 15.93
CA PHE A 131 1.70 -0.47 15.31
C PHE A 131 2.24 -1.54 16.27
N GLU A 132 2.55 -1.22 17.53
CA GLU A 132 2.89 -2.25 18.55
C GLU A 132 1.72 -3.23 18.80
N ASP A 133 0.52 -2.87 18.37
CA ASP A 133 -0.71 -3.69 18.41
C ASP A 133 -1.05 -4.40 17.08
N LEU A 134 -0.16 -4.46 16.07
CA LEU A 134 -0.35 -5.29 14.86
C LEU A 134 -0.09 -6.79 15.09
N VAL A 135 -0.29 -7.27 16.31
CA VAL A 135 -0.43 -8.71 16.52
C VAL A 135 -1.67 -9.12 15.71
N PRO A 136 -1.56 -10.11 14.80
CA PRO A 136 -2.75 -10.61 14.13
C PRO A 136 -3.69 -11.08 15.23
N LEU A 137 -4.88 -10.49 15.30
CA LEU A 137 -6.00 -11.11 16.01
C LEU A 137 -6.38 -12.36 15.21
N ALA A 138 -5.56 -13.40 15.35
CA ALA A 138 -5.95 -14.76 15.10
C ALA A 138 -6.96 -15.12 16.20
N ARG A 139 -8.23 -15.01 15.85
CA ARG A 139 -9.32 -15.81 16.44
C ARG A 139 -10.28 -16.20 15.35
#